data_AF-A0A3B8JV40-F1
#
_entry.id   AF-A0A3B8JV40-F1
#
_cell.length_a   1.000
_cell.length_b   1.000
_cell.length_c   1.000
_cell.angle_alpha   90.00
_cell.angle_beta   90.00
_cell.angle_gamma   90.00
#
_symmetry.space_group_name_H-M   'P 1'
#
loop_
_entity.id
_entity.type
_entity.pdbx_description
1 polymer ?
#
loop_
_entity_poly.entity_id
_entity_poly.type
_entity_poly.pdbx_seq_one_letter_code
_entity_poly.pdbx_strand_id
1 'polypeptide(L)'
;MKRDLQDFINERAKHLAVVYLTRRQDLVTERMTADYGFDILVTILRDKLPTGRVFGVQVKGQDKAFKDIQELSLSFTGKETNYFLDLPFPVCVFLFTMEDDRGYYRWIRYTVSESNQVLHSIEPDRWYPLDEHEIGQIVDDVNAWYDAKSHSAA
;
A
#
# COMPACT_ATOMS: atom_id res chain seq x y z
N MET A 1 -2.50 9.47 -30.85
CA MET A 1 -1.72 8.69 -29.87
C MET A 1 -2.67 7.68 -29.24
N LYS A 2 -2.53 6.38 -29.54
CA LYS A 2 -3.31 5.34 -28.83
C LYS A 2 -2.68 5.21 -27.44
N ARG A 3 -3.41 5.54 -26.38
CA ARG A 3 -3.01 5.15 -25.02
C ARG A 3 -2.96 3.62 -24.98
N ASP A 4 -1.93 3.07 -24.33
CA ASP A 4 -1.84 1.62 -24.14
C ASP A 4 -3.02 1.17 -23.29
N LEU A 5 -3.56 -0.01 -23.57
CA LEU A 5 -4.58 -0.63 -22.72
C LEU A 5 -4.08 -0.74 -21.28
N GLN A 6 -2.79 -1.05 -21.10
CA GLN A 6 -2.18 -1.13 -19.79
C GLN A 6 -2.19 0.21 -19.03
N ASP A 7 -2.00 1.34 -19.74
CA ASP A 7 -2.08 2.67 -19.13
C ASP A 7 -3.50 2.94 -18.59
N PHE A 8 -4.52 2.59 -19.38
CA PHE A 8 -5.92 2.75 -18.94
C PHE A 8 -6.23 1.88 -17.72
N ILE A 9 -5.77 0.63 -17.72
CA ILE A 9 -5.92 -0.30 -16.60
C ILE A 9 -5.25 0.27 -15.33
N ASN A 10 -4.01 0.73 -15.44
CA ASN A 10 -3.27 1.28 -14.31
C ASN A 10 -3.91 2.57 -13.76
N GLU A 11 -4.37 3.46 -14.64
CA GLU A 11 -5.07 4.68 -14.19
C GLU A 11 -6.40 4.35 -13.52
N ARG A 12 -7.20 3.42 -14.06
CA ARG A 12 -8.43 2.97 -13.41
C ARG A 12 -8.15 2.37 -12.03
N ALA A 13 -7.11 1.54 -11.90
CA ALA A 13 -6.70 0.98 -10.62
C ALA A 13 -6.35 2.08 -9.60
N LYS A 14 -5.61 3.13 -10.00
CA LYS A 14 -5.31 4.28 -9.12
C LYS A 14 -6.57 5.03 -8.68
N HIS A 15 -7.57 5.14 -9.54
CA HIS A 15 -8.87 5.71 -9.17
C HIS A 15 -9.61 4.83 -8.14
N LEU A 16 -9.63 3.51 -8.33
CA LEU A 16 -10.20 2.58 -7.36
C LEU A 16 -9.48 2.67 -6.01
N ALA A 17 -8.15 2.70 -5.99
CA ALA A 17 -7.38 2.86 -4.76
C ALA A 17 -7.81 4.09 -3.95
N VAL A 18 -7.99 5.25 -4.62
CA VAL A 18 -8.49 6.47 -3.97
C VAL A 18 -9.90 6.25 -3.42
N VAL A 19 -10.80 5.60 -4.17
CA VAL A 19 -12.16 5.30 -3.67
C VAL A 19 -12.12 4.43 -2.42
N TYR A 20 -11.31 3.38 -2.39
CA TYR A 20 -11.20 2.52 -1.20
C TYR A 20 -10.63 3.27 0.01
N LEU A 21 -9.56 4.03 -0.17
CA LEU A 21 -8.93 4.81 0.89
C LEU A 21 -9.83 5.92 1.45
N THR A 22 -10.55 6.63 0.57
CA THR A 22 -11.38 7.79 0.94
C THR A 22 -12.75 7.42 1.52
N ARG A 23 -13.08 6.12 1.63
CA ARG A 23 -14.22 5.67 2.45
C ARG A 23 -14.02 6.01 3.93
N ARG A 24 -12.76 6.08 4.36
CA ARG A 24 -12.37 6.54 5.69
C ARG A 24 -12.19 8.05 5.72
N GLN A 25 -12.78 8.70 6.73
CA GLN A 25 -12.70 10.16 6.91
C GLN A 25 -11.41 10.62 7.58
N ASP A 26 -10.65 9.70 8.15
CA ASP A 26 -9.37 9.95 8.84
C ASP A 26 -8.15 9.76 7.94
N LEU A 27 -8.34 9.67 6.61
CA LEU A 27 -7.27 9.54 5.63
C LEU A 27 -7.29 10.69 4.62
N VAL A 28 -6.09 11.21 4.30
CA VAL A 28 -5.86 12.12 3.16
C VAL A 28 -4.94 11.41 2.18
N THR A 29 -5.34 11.38 0.90
CA THR A 29 -4.57 10.73 -0.17
C THR A 29 -3.98 11.77 -1.10
N GLU A 30 -2.67 11.69 -1.36
CA GLU A 30 -1.98 12.50 -2.35
C GLU A 30 -1.42 11.59 -3.45
N ARG A 31 -1.73 11.91 -4.71
CA ARG A 31 -1.17 11.18 -5.86
C ARG A 31 0.24 11.68 -6.13
N MET A 32 1.19 10.76 -6.19
CA MET A 32 2.55 11.07 -6.54
C MET A 32 2.67 11.24 -8.06
N THR A 33 3.29 12.33 -8.47
CA THR A 33 3.56 12.63 -9.90
C THR A 33 4.88 12.04 -10.37
N ALA A 34 5.75 11.67 -9.43
CA ALA A 34 7.05 11.07 -9.70
C ALA A 34 6.99 9.55 -9.54
N ASP A 35 7.58 8.82 -10.48
CA ASP A 35 7.58 7.36 -10.54
C ASP A 35 8.62 6.72 -9.58
N TYR A 36 8.72 7.25 -8.37
CA TYR A 36 9.65 6.77 -7.35
C TYR A 36 8.92 5.77 -6.44
N GLY A 37 8.57 4.62 -7.00
CA GLY A 37 8.23 3.41 -6.23
C GLY A 37 6.85 3.35 -5.56
N PHE A 38 6.08 4.43 -5.39
CA PHE A 38 4.67 4.32 -4.96
C PHE A 38 3.79 5.40 -5.60
N ASP A 39 2.52 5.09 -5.82
CA ASP A 39 1.59 5.94 -6.58
C ASP A 39 0.80 6.92 -5.70
N ILE A 40 0.57 6.54 -4.43
CA ILE A 40 -0.25 7.32 -3.49
C ILE A 40 0.47 7.41 -2.15
N LEU A 41 0.62 8.63 -1.64
CA LEU A 41 0.97 8.88 -0.24
C LEU A 41 -0.31 9.07 0.56
N VAL A 42 -0.44 8.32 1.66
CA VAL A 42 -1.60 8.44 2.55
C VAL A 42 -1.15 9.03 3.88
N THR A 43 -1.82 10.10 4.30
CA THR A 43 -1.63 10.72 5.62
C THR A 43 -2.77 10.36 6.55
N ILE A 44 -2.43 9.87 7.75
CA ILE A 44 -3.41 9.54 8.79
C ILE A 44 -3.71 10.80 9.60
N LEU A 45 -5.00 11.07 9.79
CA LEU A 45 -5.52 12.17 10.58
C LEU A 45 -5.96 11.70 11.97
N ARG A 46 -5.93 12.63 12.92
CA ARG A 46 -6.62 12.51 14.21
C ARG A 46 -7.37 13.80 14.45
N ASP A 47 -8.66 13.70 14.74
CA ASP A 47 -9.54 14.88 14.90
C ASP A 47 -9.45 15.85 13.71
N LYS A 48 -9.37 15.32 12.48
CA LYS A 48 -9.20 16.05 11.22
C LYS A 48 -7.87 16.81 11.07
N LEU A 49 -6.90 16.59 11.95
CA LEU A 49 -5.56 17.17 11.87
C LEU A 49 -4.52 16.11 11.45
N PRO A 50 -3.54 16.47 10.60
CA PRO A 50 -2.46 15.55 10.24
C PRO A 50 -1.66 15.12 11.46
N THR A 51 -1.46 13.80 11.60
CA THR A 51 -0.65 13.23 12.71
C THR A 51 0.84 13.21 12.41
N GLY A 52 1.24 13.46 11.15
CA GLY A 52 2.59 13.20 10.65
C GLY A 52 2.87 11.73 10.33
N ARG A 53 1.91 10.83 10.59
CA ARG A 53 1.99 9.41 10.21
C ARG A 53 1.55 9.23 8.76
N VAL A 54 2.38 8.57 7.97
CA VAL A 54 2.13 8.33 6.54
C VAL A 54 2.43 6.88 6.16
N PHE A 55 1.81 6.42 5.08
CA PHE A 55 2.20 5.19 4.41
C PHE A 55 2.08 5.35 2.90
N GLY A 56 2.93 4.63 2.16
CA GLY A 56 2.90 4.59 0.70
C GLY A 56 2.03 3.45 0.19
N VAL A 57 1.35 3.68 -0.93
CA VAL A 57 0.61 2.66 -1.67
C VAL A 57 1.11 2.64 -3.11
N GLN A 58 1.73 1.53 -3.52
CA GLN A 58 1.95 1.23 -4.93
C GLN A 58 0.70 0.56 -5.48
N VAL A 59 0.17 1.06 -6.57
CA VAL A 59 -1.04 0.53 -7.21
C VAL A 59 -0.66 -0.26 -8.46
N LYS A 60 -1.29 -1.42 -8.65
CA LYS A 60 -1.18 -2.25 -9.84
C LYS A 60 -2.58 -2.58 -10.36
N GLY A 61 -2.76 -2.57 -11.67
CA GLY A 61 -3.99 -3.00 -12.32
C GLY A 61 -3.78 -4.28 -13.13
N GLN A 62 -4.75 -5.18 -13.07
CA GLN A 62 -4.82 -6.37 -13.91
C GLN A 62 -6.14 -6.43 -14.65
N ASP A 63 -6.11 -6.84 -15.92
CA ASP A 63 -7.31 -6.89 -16.76
C ASP A 63 -8.32 -7.89 -16.21
N LYS A 64 -7.84 -9.12 -15.94
CA LYS A 64 -8.68 -10.27 -15.61
C LYS A 64 -8.75 -10.54 -14.12
N ALA A 65 -9.87 -11.12 -13.72
CA ALA A 65 -10.04 -11.67 -12.39
C ALA A 65 -9.10 -12.86 -12.12
N PHE A 66 -8.70 -13.04 -10.87
CA PHE A 66 -7.97 -14.22 -10.43
C PHE A 66 -8.93 -15.34 -10.03
N LYS A 67 -8.56 -16.58 -10.36
CA LYS A 67 -9.19 -17.78 -9.77
C LYS A 67 -8.71 -17.98 -8.34
N ASP A 68 -7.40 -17.85 -8.14
CA ASP A 68 -6.75 -17.78 -6.84
C ASP A 68 -5.71 -16.66 -6.89
N ILE A 69 -5.88 -15.64 -6.04
CA ILE A 69 -4.94 -14.51 -5.96
C ILE A 69 -3.60 -14.93 -5.36
N GLN A 70 -3.56 -16.02 -4.57
CA GLN A 70 -2.34 -16.49 -3.94
C GLN A 70 -1.32 -17.05 -4.94
N GLU A 71 -1.74 -17.39 -6.15
CA GLU A 71 -0.85 -17.82 -7.24
C GLU A 71 -0.08 -16.63 -7.87
N LEU A 72 -0.50 -15.39 -7.60
CA LEU A 72 0.17 -14.21 -8.12
C LEU A 72 1.46 -13.94 -7.34
N SER A 73 2.59 -14.27 -7.96
CA SER A 73 3.89 -13.75 -7.54
C SER A 73 4.09 -12.36 -8.11
N LEU A 74 4.34 -11.38 -7.23
CA LEU A 74 4.76 -10.05 -7.63
C LEU A 74 6.24 -9.88 -7.24
N SER A 75 7.10 -9.90 -8.25
CA SER A 75 8.53 -9.65 -8.09
C SER A 75 8.85 -8.18 -8.27
N PHE A 76 9.61 -7.60 -7.33
CA PHE A 76 10.22 -6.29 -7.50
C PHE A 76 11.65 -6.45 -8.00
N THR A 77 12.09 -5.53 -8.88
CA THR A 77 13.50 -5.47 -9.27
C THR A 77 14.36 -5.12 -8.06
N GLY A 78 15.66 -5.48 -8.07
CA GLY A 78 16.56 -5.14 -6.97
C GLY A 78 16.65 -3.63 -6.69
N LYS A 79 16.44 -2.79 -7.70
CA LYS A 79 16.38 -1.33 -7.54
C LYS A 79 15.12 -0.88 -6.80
N GLU A 80 13.95 -1.39 -7.18
CA GLU A 80 12.70 -1.11 -6.48
C GLU A 80 12.75 -1.59 -5.05
N THR A 81 13.25 -2.81 -4.81
CA THR A 81 13.43 -3.36 -3.46
C THR A 81 14.30 -2.44 -2.60
N ASN A 82 15.48 -2.04 -3.09
CA ASN A 82 16.37 -1.13 -2.35
C ASN A 82 15.69 0.22 -2.08
N TYR A 83 14.99 0.76 -3.08
CA TYR A 83 14.23 2.00 -2.90
C TYR A 83 13.19 1.89 -1.78
N PHE A 84 12.41 0.80 -1.75
CA PHE A 84 11.43 0.56 -0.69
C PHE A 84 12.05 0.39 0.69
N LEU A 85 13.26 -0.20 0.77
CA LEU A 85 14.00 -0.36 2.01
C LEU A 85 14.45 0.98 2.60
N ASP A 86 14.81 1.93 1.74
CA ASP A 86 15.31 3.26 2.13
C ASP A 86 14.19 4.23 2.54
N LEU A 87 12.92 3.92 2.24
CA LEU A 87 11.81 4.78 2.65
C LEU A 87 11.69 4.86 4.18
N PRO A 88 11.40 6.03 4.76
CA PRO A 88 11.31 6.19 6.21
C PRO A 88 9.93 5.86 6.79
N PHE A 89 9.06 5.19 6.02
CA PHE A 89 7.67 4.83 6.38
C PHE A 89 7.23 3.49 5.76
N PRO A 90 6.11 2.88 6.20
CA PRO A 90 5.57 1.63 5.64
C PRO A 90 5.04 1.79 4.21
N VAL A 91 5.10 0.72 3.41
CA VAL A 91 4.58 0.70 2.04
C VAL A 91 3.88 -0.63 1.74
N CYS A 92 2.68 -0.57 1.18
CA CYS A 92 1.93 -1.71 0.68
C CYS A 92 1.68 -1.61 -0.84
N VAL A 93 1.35 -2.74 -1.45
CA VAL A 93 0.79 -2.79 -2.81
C VAL A 93 -0.71 -2.99 -2.71
N PHE A 94 -1.45 -2.20 -3.50
CA PHE A 94 -2.83 -2.49 -3.86
C PHE A 94 -2.89 -3.01 -5.29
N LEU A 95 -3.59 -4.11 -5.49
CA LEU A 95 -3.85 -4.70 -6.79
C LEU A 95 -5.36 -4.69 -7.05
N PHE A 96 -5.77 -4.20 -8.22
CA PHE A 96 -7.17 -4.24 -8.65
C PHE A 96 -7.34 -5.03 -9.94
N THR A 97 -8.38 -5.84 -9.99
CA THR A 97 -8.83 -6.55 -11.20
C THR A 97 -9.91 -5.75 -11.92
N MET A 98 -9.76 -5.52 -13.22
CA MET A 98 -10.66 -4.66 -13.99
C MET A 98 -11.96 -5.36 -14.39
N GLU A 99 -11.96 -6.69 -14.43
CA GLU A 99 -13.12 -7.53 -14.73
C GLU A 99 -14.25 -7.38 -13.69
N ASP A 100 -13.89 -7.24 -12.41
CA ASP A 100 -14.85 -7.29 -11.29
C ASP A 100 -14.59 -6.24 -10.19
N ASP A 101 -13.63 -5.34 -10.39
CA ASP A 101 -13.25 -4.27 -9.45
C ASP A 101 -12.82 -4.76 -8.06
N ARG A 102 -12.45 -6.04 -7.93
CA ARG A 102 -11.92 -6.58 -6.67
C ARG A 102 -10.54 -6.01 -6.40
N GLY A 103 -10.34 -5.56 -5.16
CA GLY A 103 -9.06 -5.11 -4.64
C GLY A 103 -8.40 -6.19 -3.79
N TYR A 104 -7.08 -6.20 -3.80
CA TYR A 104 -6.24 -7.02 -2.94
C TYR A 104 -5.08 -6.18 -2.44
N TYR A 105 -4.53 -6.52 -1.28
CA TYR A 105 -3.31 -5.89 -0.80
C TYR A 105 -2.34 -6.88 -0.20
N ARG A 106 -1.09 -6.43 -0.12
CA ARG A 106 -0.06 -7.03 0.70
C ARG A 106 0.98 -5.98 1.06
N TRP A 107 1.73 -6.23 2.12
CA TRP A 107 2.83 -5.37 2.49
C TRP A 107 4.05 -5.58 1.58
N ILE A 108 4.66 -4.49 1.10
CA ILE A 108 6.00 -4.53 0.49
C ILE A 108 7.05 -4.44 1.60
N ARG A 109 6.78 -3.57 2.58
CA ARG A 109 7.59 -3.39 3.78
C ARG A 109 6.68 -3.27 4.99
N TYR A 110 6.82 -4.22 5.92
CA TYR A 110 6.08 -4.27 7.17
C TYR A 110 6.93 -4.86 8.29
N THR A 111 6.83 -4.32 9.51
CA THR A 111 6.91 -5.15 10.72
C THR A 111 6.20 -4.46 11.91
N VAL A 112 5.47 -5.24 12.69
CA VAL A 112 5.37 -5.09 14.15
C VAL A 112 5.79 -6.45 14.73
N SER A 113 6.84 -6.48 15.54
CA SER A 113 7.22 -7.68 16.32
C SER A 113 7.57 -7.27 17.74
N GLU A 114 7.03 -8.00 18.70
CA GLU A 114 7.15 -7.79 20.15
C GLU A 114 8.58 -7.93 20.69
N SER A 115 9.54 -8.34 19.88
CA SER A 115 10.93 -8.54 20.33
C SER A 115 11.95 -7.86 19.41
N ASN A 116 12.35 -6.66 19.81
CA ASN A 116 13.58 -5.95 19.45
C ASN A 116 14.06 -5.98 17.98
N GLN A 117 13.86 -4.83 17.32
CA GLN A 117 14.85 -4.13 16.51
C GLN A 117 15.63 -4.95 15.46
N VAL A 118 14.96 -5.54 14.47
CA VAL A 118 15.54 -5.60 13.12
C VAL A 118 14.41 -5.48 12.08
N LEU A 119 14.37 -4.32 11.42
CA LEU A 119 13.69 -4.13 10.15
C LEU A 119 14.32 -5.07 9.13
N HIS A 120 13.58 -6.02 8.56
CA HIS A 120 13.75 -6.58 7.21
C HIS A 120 12.87 -7.84 7.08
N SER A 121 11.67 -7.74 6.51
CA SER A 121 11.26 -8.65 5.44
C SER A 121 10.07 -8.07 4.67
N ILE A 122 10.10 -8.26 3.35
CA ILE A 122 8.89 -8.34 2.54
C ILE A 122 8.12 -9.53 3.14
N GLU A 123 6.91 -9.31 3.67
CA GLU A 123 6.08 -10.40 4.20
C GLU A 123 5.90 -11.52 3.17
N PRO A 124 5.51 -12.75 3.58
CA PRO A 124 5.25 -13.84 2.64
C PRO A 124 4.29 -13.36 1.54
N ASP A 125 4.39 -13.96 0.34
CA ASP A 125 3.61 -13.69 -0.88
C ASP A 125 2.07 -13.82 -0.73
N ARG A 126 1.53 -13.71 0.48
CA ARG A 126 0.13 -13.76 0.79
C ARG A 126 -0.56 -12.45 0.43
N TRP A 127 -1.63 -12.60 -0.33
CA TRP A 127 -2.55 -11.53 -0.64
C TRP A 127 -3.75 -11.57 0.28
N TYR A 128 -4.20 -10.38 0.70
CA TYR A 128 -5.43 -10.20 1.45
C TYR A 128 -6.45 -9.50 0.56
N PRO A 129 -7.76 -9.80 0.69
CA PRO A 129 -8.77 -8.98 0.03
C PRO A 129 -8.65 -7.54 0.54
N LEU A 130 -8.99 -6.56 -0.31
CA LEU A 130 -9.05 -5.17 0.10
C LEU A 130 -10.51 -4.80 0.29
N ASP A 131 -10.90 -4.58 1.55
CA ASP A 131 -12.22 -4.08 1.93
C ASP A 131 -12.10 -3.03 3.04
N GLU A 132 -13.22 -2.56 3.57
CA GLU A 132 -13.22 -1.54 4.63
C GLU A 132 -12.55 -2.02 5.92
N HIS A 133 -12.71 -3.30 6.27
CA HIS A 133 -12.08 -3.90 7.45
C HIS A 133 -10.56 -3.93 7.28
N GLU A 134 -10.08 -4.31 6.11
CA GLU A 134 -8.66 -4.43 5.83
C GLU A 134 -7.97 -3.07 5.68
N ILE A 135 -8.64 -2.05 5.14
CA ILE A 135 -8.17 -0.65 5.26
C ILE A 135 -8.13 -0.21 6.74
N GLY A 136 -9.07 -0.71 7.55
CA GLY A 136 -9.01 -0.72 9.03
C GLY A 136 -7.65 -1.12 9.56
N GLN A 137 -7.30 -2.38 9.29
CA GLN A 137 -6.08 -3.02 9.75
C GLN A 137 -4.81 -2.33 9.25
N ILE A 138 -4.75 -1.94 7.97
CA ILE A 138 -3.59 -1.22 7.43
C ILE A 138 -3.26 0.04 8.25
N VAL A 139 -4.29 0.79 8.67
CA VAL A 139 -4.09 2.01 9.46
C VAL A 139 -3.63 1.69 10.88
N ASP A 140 -4.19 0.65 11.50
CA ASP A 140 -3.81 0.21 12.83
C ASP A 140 -2.36 -0.32 12.87
N ASP A 141 -1.99 -1.11 11.87
CA ASP A 141 -0.63 -1.58 11.61
C ASP A 141 0.37 -0.43 11.46
N VAL A 142 0.05 0.58 10.64
CA VAL A 142 0.89 1.77 10.46
C VAL A 142 1.02 2.54 11.77
N ASN A 143 -0.08 2.70 12.52
CA ASN A 143 -0.03 3.37 13.81
C ASN A 143 0.89 2.64 14.79
N ALA A 144 0.73 1.32 14.92
CA ALA A 144 1.57 0.49 15.77
C ALA A 144 3.06 0.58 15.38
N TRP A 145 3.36 0.62 14.09
CA TRP A 145 4.73 0.82 13.60
C TRP A 145 5.33 2.16 14.05
N TYR A 146 4.58 3.26 13.92
CA TYR A 146 5.04 4.58 14.38
C TYR A 146 5.20 4.64 15.89
N ASP A 147 4.27 4.02 16.62
CA ASP A 147 4.33 3.94 18.08
C ASP A 147 5.61 3.19 18.51
N ALA A 148 5.91 2.03 17.93
CA ALA A 148 7.13 1.29 18.21
C ALA A 148 8.42 2.07 17.87
N LYS A 149 8.45 2.77 16.73
CA LYS A 149 9.60 3.59 16.31
C LYS A 149 9.87 4.77 17.25
N SER A 150 8.81 5.39 17.79
CA SER A 150 8.97 6.50 18.74
C SER A 150 9.55 6.03 20.08
N HIS A 151 9.22 4.82 20.51
CA HIS A 151 9.75 4.22 21.75
C HIS A 151 11.20 3.73 21.61
N SER A 152 11.67 3.39 20.40
CA SER A 152 13.07 2.97 20.20
C SER A 152 14.07 4.13 20.13
N ALA A 153 13.59 5.37 20.04
CA ALA A 153 14.41 6.57 19.91
C ALA A 153 14.55 7.37 21.22
N ALA A 154 13.91 6.91 22.30
CA ALA A 154 13.99 7.45 23.66
C ALA A 154 14.91 6.59 24.54
#